data_AF-A0A7X8EMP6-F1
#
_entry.id   AF-A0A7X8EMP6-F1
#
_cell.length_a   1.000
_cell.length_b   1.000
_cell.length_c   1.000
_cell.angle_alpha   90.00
_cell.angle_beta   90.00
_cell.angle_gamma   90.00
#
_symmetry.space_group_name_H-M   'P 1'
#
loop_
_entity.id
_entity.type
_entity.pdbx_description
1 polymer ?
#
loop_
_entity_poly.entity_id
_entity_poly.type
_entity_poly.pdbx_seq_one_letter_code
_entity_poly.pdbx_strand_id
1 'polypeptide(L)'
;MNSRIAGKVTALVLAVVLVLSLADAGAALVRKGKFNGPYGVEQLVNVNPGQKFTVRTTSEEPAIVTITSTSYVGNNKMGGSLVKKTDAATHHFFEYRAPDKRPANSSIYQYYVKIYAPVNKWVEYTLEIY
;
A
#
# COMPACT_ATOMS: atom_id res chain seq x y z
N MET A 1 33.85 -30.40 26.15
CA MET A 1 32.41 -30.09 25.96
C MET A 1 32.26 -28.58 25.93
N ASN A 2 31.51 -28.01 24.96
CA ASN A 2 30.90 -26.65 24.92
C ASN A 2 30.84 -25.99 23.52
N SER A 3 31.38 -26.59 22.46
CA SER A 3 31.29 -26.02 21.11
C SER A 3 29.93 -26.25 20.41
N ARG A 4 29.16 -27.27 20.81
CA ARG A 4 27.86 -27.61 20.16
C ARG A 4 26.68 -26.74 20.60
N ILE A 5 26.82 -26.00 21.70
CA ILE A 5 25.75 -25.14 22.24
C ILE A 5 25.79 -23.77 21.54
N ALA A 6 26.99 -23.22 21.30
CA ALA A 6 27.17 -21.92 20.64
C ALA A 6 26.51 -21.86 19.25
N GLY A 7 26.75 -22.84 18.38
CA GLY A 7 26.18 -22.85 17.02
C GLY A 7 24.65 -22.98 16.97
N LYS A 8 24.04 -23.65 17.97
CA LYS A 8 22.59 -23.77 18.08
C LYS A 8 21.94 -22.47 18.56
N VAL A 9 22.58 -21.77 19.48
CA VAL A 9 22.12 -20.45 19.96
C VAL A 9 22.22 -19.41 18.85
N THR A 10 23.30 -19.41 18.07
CA THR A 10 23.45 -18.48 16.92
C THR A 10 22.41 -18.74 15.83
N ALA A 11 22.14 -20.01 15.50
CA ALA A 11 21.11 -20.36 14.52
C ALA A 11 19.70 -20.00 15.01
N LEU A 12 19.41 -20.18 16.31
CA LEU A 12 18.13 -19.82 16.90
C LEU A 12 17.92 -18.30 16.89
N VAL A 13 18.95 -17.52 17.21
CA VAL A 13 18.88 -16.05 17.18
C VAL A 13 18.68 -15.54 15.75
N LEU A 14 19.38 -16.12 14.76
CA LEU A 14 19.20 -15.73 13.35
C LEU A 14 17.80 -16.07 12.85
N ALA A 15 17.26 -17.24 13.23
CA ALA A 15 15.89 -17.64 12.87
C ALA A 15 14.84 -16.74 13.54
N VAL A 16 15.04 -16.35 14.79
CA VAL A 16 14.15 -15.41 15.51
C VAL A 16 14.20 -14.02 14.88
N VAL A 17 15.38 -13.51 14.52
CA VAL A 17 15.52 -12.23 13.81
C VAL A 17 14.86 -12.29 12.42
N LEU A 18 15.00 -13.40 11.69
CA LEU A 18 14.35 -13.60 10.40
C LEU A 18 12.81 -13.62 10.56
N VAL A 19 12.29 -14.40 11.52
CA VAL A 19 10.84 -14.46 11.81
C VAL A 19 10.28 -13.11 12.25
N LEU A 20 11.01 -12.35 13.06
CA LEU A 20 10.60 -10.99 13.48
C LEU A 20 10.66 -9.99 12.32
N SER A 21 11.62 -10.12 11.39
CA SER A 21 11.67 -9.29 10.19
C SER A 21 10.57 -9.62 9.17
N LEU A 22 10.03 -10.84 9.19
CA LEU A 22 8.85 -11.24 8.42
C LEU A 22 7.53 -10.81 9.10
N ALA A 23 7.54 -10.55 10.42
CA ALA A 23 6.36 -10.12 11.18
C ALA A 23 6.03 -8.63 11.00
N ASP A 24 6.91 -7.85 10.38
CA ASP A 24 6.63 -6.46 9.93
C ASP A 24 5.79 -6.42 8.63
N ALA A 25 5.30 -7.58 8.16
CA ALA A 25 4.19 -7.65 7.23
C ALA A 25 2.92 -7.15 7.95
N GLY A 26 2.78 -5.82 8.01
CA GLY A 26 1.63 -5.13 8.59
C GLY A 26 0.33 -5.78 8.14
N ALA A 27 -0.60 -5.93 9.08
CA ALA A 27 -1.90 -6.56 8.80
C ALA A 27 -2.52 -5.95 7.54
N ALA A 28 -2.83 -6.81 6.57
CA ALA A 28 -3.45 -6.38 5.33
C ALA A 28 -4.75 -5.63 5.62
N LEU A 29 -4.84 -4.40 5.16
CA LEU A 29 -6.07 -3.64 5.21
C LEU A 29 -6.98 -4.18 4.10
N VAL A 30 -8.07 -4.83 4.50
CA VAL A 30 -9.10 -5.33 3.58
C VAL A 30 -10.38 -4.53 3.77
N ARG A 31 -10.89 -3.97 2.68
CA ARG A 31 -12.15 -3.21 2.65
C ARG A 31 -13.06 -3.75 1.55
N LYS A 32 -14.31 -4.01 1.90
CA LYS A 32 -15.35 -4.50 0.98
C LYS A 32 -16.56 -3.59 1.09
N GLY A 33 -17.29 -3.39 -0.01
CA GLY A 33 -18.53 -2.63 0.03
C GLY A 33 -19.02 -2.20 -1.33
N LYS A 34 -19.83 -1.13 -1.33
CA LYS A 34 -20.36 -0.49 -2.53
C LYS A 34 -19.94 0.96 -2.59
N PHE A 35 -19.75 1.48 -3.78
CA PHE A 35 -19.61 2.92 -4.02
C PHE A 35 -20.50 3.36 -5.15
N ASN A 36 -20.92 4.63 -5.14
CA ASN A 36 -21.64 5.22 -6.25
C ASN A 36 -20.61 5.72 -7.27
N GLY A 37 -20.58 5.15 -8.47
CA GLY A 37 -19.77 5.69 -9.55
C GLY A 37 -20.30 7.07 -9.98
N PRO A 38 -19.44 8.02 -10.40
CA PRO A 38 -17.98 7.95 -10.57
C PRO A 38 -17.17 8.36 -9.32
N TYR A 39 -17.81 8.56 -8.16
CA TYR A 39 -17.17 9.13 -6.98
C TYR A 39 -16.12 8.20 -6.35
N GLY A 40 -16.41 6.90 -6.31
CA GLY A 40 -15.50 5.88 -5.78
C GLY A 40 -15.33 5.91 -4.26
N VAL A 41 -14.25 5.28 -3.79
CA VAL A 41 -13.81 5.32 -2.39
C VAL A 41 -12.32 5.57 -2.28
N GLU A 42 -11.91 6.21 -1.20
CA GLU A 42 -10.52 6.52 -0.90
C GLU A 42 -10.09 5.84 0.40
N GLN A 43 -8.82 5.44 0.44
CA GLN A 43 -8.18 4.84 1.60
C GLN A 43 -6.82 5.49 1.84
N LEU A 44 -6.62 6.01 3.05
CA LEU A 44 -5.33 6.54 3.47
C LEU A 44 -4.37 5.40 3.82
N VAL A 45 -3.14 5.51 3.33
CA VAL A 45 -2.03 4.60 3.59
C VAL A 45 -0.82 5.41 4.03
N ASN A 46 -0.24 5.05 5.16
CA ASN A 46 0.99 5.66 5.69
C ASN A 46 2.16 4.72 5.44
N VAL A 47 3.23 5.22 4.83
CA VAL A 47 4.35 4.38 4.36
C VAL A 47 5.68 5.08 4.65
N ASN A 48 6.63 4.38 5.25
CA ASN A 48 7.95 4.97 5.49
C ASN A 48 8.70 5.21 4.17
N PRO A 49 9.65 6.16 4.12
CA PRO A 49 10.50 6.33 2.96
C PRO A 49 11.17 5.02 2.54
N GLY A 50 11.17 4.72 1.24
CA GLY A 50 11.75 3.52 0.65
C GLY A 50 10.95 2.21 0.86
N GLN A 51 9.91 2.22 1.71
CA GLN A 51 9.00 1.08 1.86
C GLN A 51 8.05 0.96 0.67
N LYS A 52 7.47 -0.22 0.54
CA LYS A 52 6.52 -0.57 -0.51
C LYS A 52 5.20 -0.99 0.11
N PHE A 53 4.14 -0.87 -0.69
CA PHE A 53 2.86 -1.52 -0.41
C PHE A 53 2.27 -2.04 -1.72
N THR A 54 1.49 -3.10 -1.61
CA THR A 54 0.75 -3.73 -2.70
C THR A 54 -0.70 -3.29 -2.64
N VAL A 55 -1.29 -3.05 -3.80
CA VAL A 55 -2.72 -2.79 -3.95
C VAL A 55 -3.32 -3.92 -4.77
N ARG A 56 -4.34 -4.57 -4.22
CA ARG A 56 -5.17 -5.53 -4.94
C ARG A 56 -6.61 -5.09 -4.88
N THR A 57 -7.30 -5.09 -6.01
CA THR A 57 -8.72 -4.75 -6.06
C THR A 57 -9.50 -5.65 -6.97
N THR A 58 -10.76 -5.88 -6.64
CA THR A 58 -11.77 -6.42 -7.54
C THR A 58 -12.99 -5.51 -7.57
N SER A 59 -13.66 -5.42 -8.71
CA SER A 59 -14.89 -4.66 -8.88
C SER A 59 -15.77 -5.28 -9.95
N GLU A 60 -17.09 -5.16 -9.81
CA GLU A 60 -18.08 -5.67 -10.78
C GLU A 60 -17.99 -4.94 -12.13
N GLU A 61 -17.54 -3.70 -12.13
CA GLU A 61 -17.39 -2.86 -13.33
C GLU A 61 -15.91 -2.52 -13.56
N PRO A 62 -15.49 -2.21 -14.80
CA PRO A 62 -14.16 -1.68 -15.06
C PRO A 62 -13.89 -0.42 -14.23
N ALA A 63 -13.05 -0.57 -13.21
CA ALA A 63 -12.68 0.49 -12.28
C ALA A 63 -11.25 0.96 -12.56
N ILE A 64 -10.97 2.20 -12.18
CA ILE A 64 -9.65 2.81 -12.22
C ILE A 64 -9.16 2.96 -10.78
N VAL A 65 -7.89 2.63 -10.56
CA VAL A 65 -7.21 2.85 -9.28
C VAL A 65 -6.20 3.97 -9.43
N THR A 66 -6.22 4.91 -8.50
CA THR A 66 -5.24 6.00 -8.43
C THR A 66 -4.56 6.02 -7.07
N ILE A 67 -3.30 6.46 -7.07
CA ILE A 67 -2.56 6.78 -5.86
C ILE A 67 -2.22 8.26 -5.92
N THR A 68 -2.64 8.99 -4.91
CA THR A 68 -2.35 10.42 -4.74
C THR A 68 -1.54 10.63 -3.48
N SER A 69 -0.38 11.28 -3.57
CA SER A 69 0.41 11.63 -2.39
C SER A 69 -0.04 12.97 -1.82
N THR A 70 -0.34 13.02 -0.53
CA THR A 70 -0.57 14.28 0.20
C THR A 70 0.72 14.86 0.76
N SER A 71 1.77 14.05 0.82
CA SER A 71 3.12 14.47 1.18
C SER A 71 3.80 15.19 0.02
N TYR A 72 4.77 16.06 0.34
CA TYR A 72 5.56 16.74 -0.68
C TYR A 72 6.58 15.77 -1.27
N VAL A 73 6.42 15.47 -2.57
CA VAL A 73 7.26 14.53 -3.31
C VAL A 73 8.21 15.31 -4.22
N GLY A 74 9.52 15.13 -4.03
CA GLY A 74 10.54 15.82 -4.82
C GLY A 74 10.45 17.34 -4.65
N ASN A 75 10.36 18.07 -5.77
CA ASN A 75 10.19 19.53 -5.77
C ASN A 75 8.73 19.98 -5.63
N ASN A 76 7.76 19.05 -5.66
CA ASN A 76 6.36 19.42 -5.55
C ASN A 76 6.01 19.67 -4.09
N LYS A 77 5.83 20.96 -3.75
CA LYS A 77 5.40 21.45 -2.43
C LYS A 77 3.89 21.54 -2.28
N MET A 78 3.13 20.99 -3.22
CA MET A 78 1.67 20.88 -3.11
C MET A 78 1.31 19.43 -2.84
N GLY A 79 0.67 19.18 -1.70
CA GLY A 79 0.03 17.89 -1.45
C GLY A 79 -1.08 17.66 -2.48
N GLY A 80 -1.37 16.41 -2.81
CA GLY A 80 -2.37 16.03 -3.82
C GLY A 80 -1.77 15.60 -5.18
N SER A 81 -0.50 15.19 -5.21
CA SER A 81 0.15 14.76 -6.46
C SER A 81 -0.29 13.36 -6.86
N LEU A 82 -0.84 13.19 -8.07
CA LEU A 82 -1.10 11.88 -8.65
C LEU A 82 0.23 11.19 -8.97
N VAL A 83 0.49 10.04 -8.34
CA VAL A 83 1.74 9.27 -8.51
C VAL A 83 1.52 7.95 -9.25
N LYS A 84 0.28 7.46 -9.31
CA LYS A 84 -0.11 6.28 -10.08
C LYS A 84 -1.56 6.40 -10.53
N LYS A 85 -1.82 5.93 -11.75
CA LYS A 85 -3.16 5.69 -12.29
C LYS A 85 -3.11 4.40 -13.12
N THR A 86 -4.11 3.55 -12.96
CA THR A 86 -4.29 2.35 -13.80
C THR A 86 -5.24 2.63 -14.96
N ASP A 87 -5.19 1.78 -15.99
CA ASP A 87 -6.28 1.69 -16.97
C ASP A 87 -7.53 1.08 -16.32
N ALA A 88 -8.69 1.21 -16.96
CA ALA A 88 -9.92 0.63 -16.42
C ALA A 88 -9.91 -0.90 -16.53
N ALA A 89 -10.09 -1.59 -15.40
CA ALA A 89 -10.22 -3.04 -15.34
C ALA A 89 -11.04 -3.48 -14.12
N THR A 90 -11.60 -4.69 -14.17
CA THR A 90 -12.34 -5.28 -13.04
C THR A 90 -11.42 -5.82 -11.95
N HIS A 91 -10.13 -5.98 -12.24
CA HIS A 91 -9.11 -6.49 -11.33
C HIS A 91 -7.85 -5.65 -11.45
N HIS A 92 -7.28 -5.26 -10.32
CA HIS A 92 -5.97 -4.61 -10.26
C HIS A 92 -5.08 -5.34 -9.26
N PHE A 93 -3.81 -5.48 -9.62
CA PHE A 93 -2.77 -6.01 -8.73
C PHE A 93 -1.45 -5.33 -9.08
N PHE A 94 -0.95 -4.48 -8.20
CA PHE A 94 0.31 -3.79 -8.43
C PHE A 94 0.97 -3.34 -7.12
N GLU A 95 2.29 -3.21 -7.15
CA GLU A 95 3.10 -2.67 -6.06
C GLU A 95 3.40 -1.18 -6.30
N TYR A 96 3.45 -0.40 -5.24
CA TYR A 96 3.96 0.96 -5.25
C TYR A 96 5.05 1.13 -4.18
N ARG A 97 6.18 1.71 -4.59
CA ARG A 97 7.32 2.01 -3.71
C ARG A 97 7.36 3.50 -3.41
N ALA A 98 7.36 3.86 -2.14
CA ALA A 98 7.58 5.22 -1.71
C ALA A 98 9.02 5.68 -2.03
N PRO A 99 9.25 6.98 -2.33
CA PRO A 99 10.61 7.47 -2.52
C PRO A 99 11.48 7.25 -1.28
N ASP A 100 12.78 7.06 -1.48
CA ASP A 100 13.74 6.81 -0.39
C ASP A 100 13.96 8.02 0.52
N LYS A 101 13.82 9.23 -0.04
CA LYS A 101 13.97 10.46 0.71
C LYS A 101 12.72 10.70 1.56
N ARG A 102 12.92 11.23 2.76
CA ARG A 102 11.83 11.69 3.62
C ARG A 102 11.02 12.82 2.93
N PRO A 103 9.67 12.82 3.02
CA PRO A 103 8.88 13.93 2.48
C PRO A 103 9.18 15.24 3.23
N ALA A 104 9.11 16.37 2.52
CA ALA A 104 9.51 17.65 3.11
C ALA A 104 8.60 18.15 4.24
N ASN A 105 7.34 17.70 4.29
CA ASN A 105 6.32 18.15 5.24
C ASN A 105 5.91 17.10 6.30
N SER A 106 6.55 15.93 6.33
CA SER A 106 6.17 14.83 7.23
C SER A 106 7.38 13.92 7.54
N SER A 107 7.27 13.06 8.55
CA SER A 107 8.20 11.93 8.76
C SER A 107 7.88 10.71 7.90
N ILE A 108 6.64 10.59 7.46
CA ILE A 108 6.10 9.44 6.76
C ILE A 108 5.37 9.90 5.49
N TYR A 109 5.40 9.09 4.44
CA TYR A 109 4.57 9.36 3.27
C TYR A 109 3.11 9.01 3.57
N GLN A 110 2.21 9.85 3.07
CA GLN A 110 0.78 9.66 3.14
C GLN A 110 0.24 9.59 1.71
N TYR A 111 -0.47 8.51 1.42
CA TYR A 111 -1.07 8.24 0.11
C TYR A 111 -2.56 7.96 0.25
N TYR A 112 -3.36 8.55 -0.63
CA TYR A 112 -4.73 8.11 -0.87
C TYR A 112 -4.73 7.11 -2.03
N VAL A 113 -5.13 5.88 -1.75
CA VAL A 113 -5.48 4.88 -2.76
C VAL A 113 -6.97 5.03 -3.03
N LYS A 114 -7.32 5.43 -4.24
CA LYS A 114 -8.71 5.60 -4.68
C LYS A 114 -9.07 4.55 -5.72
N ILE A 115 -10.22 3.89 -5.54
CA ILE A 115 -10.87 3.09 -6.58
C ILE A 115 -12.18 3.77 -6.98
N TYR A 116 -12.40 3.94 -8.28
CA TYR A 116 -13.65 4.47 -8.82
C TYR A 116 -13.95 3.86 -10.19
N ALA A 117 -15.22 3.74 -10.55
CA ALA A 117 -15.65 3.28 -11.88
C ALA A 117 -16.40 4.41 -12.59
N PRO A 118 -16.09 4.71 -13.88
CA PRO A 118 -16.72 5.80 -14.63
C PRO A 118 -18.13 5.41 -15.13
N VAL A 119 -19.00 5.00 -14.20
CA VAL A 119 -20.38 4.55 -14.44
C VAL A 119 -21.32 5.28 -13.48
N ASN A 120 -22.60 5.42 -13.82
CA ASN A 120 -23.60 6.11 -12.98
C ASN A 120 -24.49 5.11 -12.22
N LYS A 121 -23.87 4.23 -11.44
CA LYS A 121 -24.56 3.25 -10.59
C LYS A 121 -23.75 2.86 -9.38
N TRP A 122 -24.39 2.19 -8.43
CA TRP A 122 -23.69 1.51 -7.34
C TRP A 122 -22.89 0.32 -7.87
N VAL A 123 -21.64 0.21 -7.44
CA VAL A 123 -20.70 -0.83 -7.86
C VAL A 123 -20.12 -1.52 -6.64
N GLU A 124 -20.16 -2.85 -6.59
CA GLU A 124 -19.48 -3.63 -5.56
C GLU A 124 -17.96 -3.69 -5.81
N TYR A 125 -17.21 -3.70 -4.71
CA TYR A 125 -15.75 -3.77 -4.76
C TYR A 125 -15.14 -4.48 -3.55
N THR A 126 -13.91 -4.96 -3.75
CA THR A 126 -12.96 -5.30 -2.70
C THR A 126 -11.65 -4.55 -2.95
N LEU A 127 -11.06 -3.99 -1.89
CA LEU A 127 -9.76 -3.31 -1.87
C LEU A 127 -8.91 -3.91 -0.76
N GLU A 128 -7.73 -4.40 -1.12
CA GLU A 128 -6.74 -4.96 -0.20
C GLU A 128 -5.43 -4.18 -0.35
N ILE A 129 -4.82 -3.79 0.78
CA ILE A 129 -3.56 -3.06 0.85
C ILE A 129 -2.67 -3.71 1.91
N TYR A 130 -1.45 -4.09 1.54
CA TYR A 130 -0.49 -4.76 2.43
C TYR A 130 0.96 -4.55 2.01
#